data_AF-A0A3A9B0Y8-F1
#
_entry.id   AF-A0A3A9B0Y8-F1
#
_cell.length_a   1.000
_cell.length_b   1.000
_cell.length_c   1.000
_cell.angle_alpha   90.00
_cell.angle_beta   90.00
_cell.angle_gamma   90.00
#
_symmetry.space_group_name_H-M   'P 1'
#
loop_
_entity.id
_entity.type
_entity.pdbx_description
1 polymer ?
#
loop_
_entity_poly.entity_id
_entity_poly.type
_entity_poly.pdbx_seq_one_letter_code
_entity_poly.pdbx_strand_id
1 'polypeptide(L)'
;MNVNGIGTAGYPLTGYTARKTGRSAESGAVGFMETVEEKAAQGKAADQDEKAFEMVGPNAPQEVKDAWMEAAKEVNANGMGIRGNGMMSHISQMMVQRLNKQLKGETENFDILGSTVESAIQATKEALYDLEHPRVYTPRSIEVQQARIKEGEFYRAFLEKLEKL
;
A
#
# COMPACT_ATOMS: atom_id res chain seq x y z
N MET A 1 38.63 0.43 -53.49
CA MET A 1 39.96 0.11 -52.92
C MET A 1 39.76 -0.96 -51.87
N ASN A 2 40.45 -2.09 -52.05
CA ASN A 2 40.40 -3.32 -51.26
C ASN A 2 41.56 -3.28 -50.25
N VAL A 3 41.33 -3.68 -48.99
CA VAL A 3 42.39 -4.22 -48.11
C VAL A 3 41.77 -5.12 -47.03
N ASN A 4 42.15 -6.39 -47.11
CA ASN A 4 41.98 -7.47 -46.15
C ASN A 4 42.78 -7.24 -44.86
N GLY A 5 42.37 -7.89 -43.76
CA GLY A 5 43.18 -8.00 -42.53
C GLY A 5 42.63 -9.02 -41.53
N ILE A 6 42.67 -10.30 -41.91
CA ILE A 6 42.49 -11.45 -41.01
C ILE A 6 43.69 -11.53 -40.07
N GLY A 7 43.45 -11.66 -38.76
CA GLY A 7 44.46 -11.92 -37.74
C GLY A 7 44.00 -13.01 -36.76
N THR A 8 44.15 -14.27 -37.17
CA THR A 8 44.09 -15.44 -36.29
C THR A 8 45.41 -15.56 -35.53
N ALA A 9 45.37 -15.48 -34.20
CA ALA A 9 46.46 -15.91 -33.33
C ALA A 9 45.89 -16.86 -32.27
N GLY A 10 46.04 -18.16 -32.51
CA GLY A 10 45.79 -19.18 -31.50
C GLY A 10 46.95 -19.31 -30.52
N TYR A 11 46.68 -19.85 -29.33
CA TYR A 11 47.51 -20.69 -28.45
C TYR A 11 46.80 -20.78 -27.07
N PRO A 12 46.94 -21.87 -26.29
CA PRO A 12 46.48 -23.24 -26.53
C PRO A 12 45.40 -23.69 -25.52
N LEU A 13 44.65 -24.75 -25.87
CA LEU A 13 43.86 -25.56 -24.94
C LEU A 13 44.76 -26.59 -24.23
N THR A 14 44.85 -26.48 -22.91
CA THR A 14 45.28 -27.50 -21.93
C THR A 14 44.85 -26.94 -20.57
N GLY A 15 44.07 -27.56 -19.69
CA GLY A 15 43.61 -28.93 -19.49
C GLY A 15 43.37 -29.06 -17.97
N TYR A 16 42.34 -29.80 -17.58
CA TYR A 16 42.05 -30.33 -16.23
C TYR A 16 41.31 -29.44 -15.20
N THR A 17 39.99 -29.62 -15.21
CA THR A 17 39.08 -29.89 -14.08
C THR A 17 39.54 -29.63 -12.64
N ALA A 18 38.78 -28.79 -11.92
CA ALA A 18 38.50 -28.99 -10.50
C ALA A 18 37.10 -28.45 -10.14
N ARG A 19 36.22 -29.37 -9.73
CA ARG A 19 34.97 -29.09 -9.01
C ARG A 19 35.23 -28.09 -7.87
N LYS A 20 34.44 -27.02 -7.81
CA LYS A 20 33.88 -26.51 -6.54
C LYS A 20 32.47 -25.99 -6.80
N THR A 21 31.54 -26.93 -6.67
CA THR A 21 30.16 -26.65 -6.27
C THR A 21 30.23 -25.88 -4.95
N GLY A 22 29.96 -24.58 -5.01
CA GLY A 22 30.00 -23.68 -3.87
C GLY A 22 29.17 -22.45 -4.15
N ARG A 23 27.91 -22.65 -4.58
CA ARG A 23 27.00 -21.53 -4.89
C ARG A 23 25.55 -21.90 -4.64
N SER A 24 25.29 -22.61 -3.54
CA SER A 24 23.92 -22.96 -3.12
C SER A 24 23.62 -22.69 -1.64
N ALA A 25 24.61 -22.30 -0.83
CA ALA A 25 24.40 -21.91 0.56
C ALA A 25 24.09 -20.42 0.70
N GLU A 26 24.78 -19.56 -0.07
CA GLU A 26 24.50 -18.11 -0.09
C GLU A 26 23.15 -17.79 -0.73
N SER A 27 22.73 -18.50 -1.78
CA SER A 27 21.40 -18.28 -2.39
C SER A 27 20.25 -18.64 -1.45
N GLY A 28 20.42 -19.66 -0.61
CA GLY A 28 19.42 -20.04 0.40
C GLY A 28 19.37 -19.05 1.58
N ALA A 29 20.53 -18.53 2.01
CA ALA A 29 20.61 -17.53 3.07
C ALA A 29 20.08 -16.16 2.62
N VAL A 30 20.40 -15.74 1.39
CA VAL A 30 19.88 -14.49 0.78
C VAL A 30 18.37 -14.60 0.59
N GLY A 31 17.85 -15.73 0.08
CA GLY A 31 16.40 -15.94 -0.07
C GLY A 31 15.66 -16.01 1.27
N PHE A 32 16.27 -16.58 2.32
CA PHE A 32 15.70 -16.56 3.66
C PHE A 32 15.69 -15.14 4.26
N MET A 33 16.78 -14.39 4.13
CA MET A 33 16.84 -12.99 4.59
C MET A 33 15.81 -12.12 3.87
N GLU A 34 15.68 -12.25 2.55
CA GLU A 34 14.67 -11.55 1.75
C GLU A 34 13.25 -11.90 2.22
N THR A 35 12.97 -13.17 2.49
CA THR A 35 11.67 -13.62 3.02
C THR A 35 11.40 -13.05 4.42
N VAL A 36 12.43 -12.98 5.28
CA VAL A 36 12.30 -12.42 6.63
C VAL A 36 12.10 -10.91 6.56
N GLU A 37 12.82 -10.21 5.69
CA GLU A 37 12.65 -8.77 5.45
C GLU A 37 11.27 -8.45 4.87
N GLU A 38 10.79 -9.24 3.91
CA GLU A 38 9.45 -9.11 3.34
C GLU A 38 8.38 -9.32 4.42
N LYS A 39 8.49 -10.38 5.23
CA LYS A 39 7.55 -10.63 6.33
C LYS A 39 7.61 -9.54 7.41
N ALA A 40 8.80 -9.02 7.72
CA ALA A 40 8.94 -7.92 8.66
C ALA A 40 8.33 -6.61 8.11
N ALA A 41 8.48 -6.35 6.81
CA ALA A 41 7.85 -5.22 6.14
C ALA A 41 6.32 -5.37 6.10
N GLN A 42 5.81 -6.58 5.83
CA GLN A 42 4.38 -6.89 5.89
C GLN A 42 3.81 -6.73 7.31
N GLY A 43 4.54 -7.19 8.33
CA GLY A 43 4.15 -6.99 9.73
C GLY A 43 4.04 -5.52 10.09
N LYS A 44 5.04 -4.70 9.70
CA LYS A 44 4.98 -3.24 9.90
C LYS A 44 3.83 -2.59 9.15
N ALA A 45 3.53 -3.03 7.93
CA ALA A 45 2.39 -2.52 7.17
C ALA A 45 1.06 -2.82 7.87
N ALA A 46 0.87 -4.06 8.35
CA ALA A 46 -0.31 -4.43 9.13
C ALA A 46 -0.46 -3.57 10.41
N ASP A 47 0.63 -3.31 11.12
CA ASP A 47 0.61 -2.41 12.29
C ASP A 47 0.21 -0.97 11.91
N GLN A 48 0.59 -0.50 10.71
CA GLN A 48 0.16 0.82 10.22
C GLN A 48 -1.30 0.82 9.80
N ASP A 49 -1.78 -0.26 9.20
CA ASP A 49 -3.16 -0.38 8.74
C ASP A 49 -4.15 -0.42 9.92
N GLU A 50 -3.75 -1.08 11.02
CA GLU A 50 -4.50 -1.06 12.27
C GLU A 50 -4.52 0.34 12.90
N LYS A 51 -3.37 1.04 12.95
CA LYS A 51 -3.33 2.44 13.39
C LYS A 51 -4.16 3.37 12.50
N ALA A 52 -4.14 3.12 11.19
CA ALA A 52 -4.95 3.85 10.22
C ALA A 52 -6.43 3.70 10.52
N PHE A 53 -6.87 2.49 10.84
CA PHE A 53 -8.24 2.21 11.27
C PHE A 53 -8.60 2.90 12.58
N GLU A 54 -7.76 2.78 13.62
CA GLU A 54 -8.01 3.39 14.94
C GLU A 54 -8.17 4.91 14.88
N MET A 55 -7.54 5.58 13.91
CA MET A 55 -7.68 7.02 13.70
C MET A 55 -9.07 7.45 13.19
N VAL A 56 -9.83 6.56 12.56
CA VAL A 56 -11.11 6.88 11.89
C VAL A 56 -12.28 6.04 12.36
N GLY A 57 -12.06 4.92 13.06
CA GLY A 57 -13.12 4.05 13.54
C GLY A 57 -12.87 3.47 14.93
N PRO A 58 -12.46 4.25 15.95
CA PRO A 58 -12.19 3.70 17.28
C PRO A 58 -13.42 3.05 17.93
N ASN A 59 -14.64 3.42 17.53
CA ASN A 59 -15.88 2.81 18.04
C ASN A 59 -16.53 1.85 17.04
N ALA A 60 -15.89 1.58 15.90
CA ALA A 60 -16.47 0.75 14.86
C ALA A 60 -16.54 -0.74 15.28
N PRO A 61 -17.57 -1.49 14.85
CA PRO A 61 -17.67 -2.92 15.11
C PRO A 61 -16.46 -3.71 14.61
N GLN A 62 -16.18 -4.85 15.23
CA GLN A 62 -15.06 -5.71 14.82
C GLN A 62 -15.17 -6.15 13.35
N GLU A 63 -16.39 -6.43 12.87
CA GLU A 63 -16.64 -6.82 11.47
C GLU A 63 -16.25 -5.70 10.48
N VAL A 64 -16.42 -4.43 10.88
CA VAL A 64 -15.97 -3.27 10.09
C VAL A 64 -14.44 -3.18 10.07
N LYS A 65 -13.78 -3.47 11.20
CA LYS A 65 -12.31 -3.57 11.28
C LYS A 65 -11.78 -4.69 10.40
N ASP A 66 -12.39 -5.87 10.44
CA ASP A 66 -11.97 -7.02 9.66
C ASP A 66 -12.10 -6.74 8.16
N ALA A 67 -13.23 -6.16 7.73
CA ALA A 67 -13.46 -5.72 6.36
C ALA A 67 -12.43 -4.68 5.90
N TRP A 68 -12.05 -3.74 6.77
CA TRP A 68 -11.00 -2.75 6.50
C TRP A 68 -9.65 -3.40 6.27
N MET A 69 -9.22 -4.29 7.18
CA MET A 69 -7.92 -4.96 7.08
C MET A 69 -7.84 -5.87 5.85
N GLU A 70 -8.93 -6.53 5.50
CA GLU A 70 -9.00 -7.36 4.29
C GLU A 70 -8.91 -6.49 3.02
N ALA A 71 -9.63 -5.37 2.96
CA ALA A 71 -9.53 -4.41 1.85
C ALA A 71 -8.11 -3.81 1.75
N ALA A 72 -7.49 -3.51 2.89
CA ALA A 72 -6.14 -2.94 2.93
C ALA A 72 -5.10 -3.91 2.35
N LYS A 73 -5.20 -5.19 2.75
CA LYS A 73 -4.37 -6.27 2.24
C LYS A 73 -4.58 -6.52 0.74
N GLU A 74 -5.84 -6.50 0.28
CA GLU A 74 -6.18 -6.73 -1.13
C GLU A 74 -5.63 -5.63 -2.04
N VAL A 75 -5.78 -4.37 -1.64
CA VAL A 75 -5.41 -3.21 -2.47
C VAL A 75 -3.95 -2.79 -2.28
N ASN A 76 -3.32 -3.24 -1.18
CA ASN A 76 -2.03 -2.77 -0.68
C ASN A 76 -2.05 -1.25 -0.40
N ALA A 77 -3.13 -0.78 0.23
CA ALA A 77 -3.32 0.60 0.67
C ALA A 77 -4.39 0.65 1.76
N ASN A 78 -4.25 1.51 2.77
CA ASN A 78 -5.16 1.57 3.92
C ASN A 78 -6.21 2.68 3.88
N GLY A 79 -6.49 3.27 2.72
CA GLY A 79 -7.48 4.36 2.59
C GLY A 79 -7.16 5.68 3.29
N MET A 80 -6.07 5.75 4.06
CA MET A 80 -5.68 6.92 4.85
C MET A 80 -4.57 7.74 4.21
N GLY A 81 -4.02 7.27 3.09
CA GLY A 81 -2.88 7.91 2.44
C GLY A 81 -1.57 7.70 3.19
N ILE A 82 -1.52 6.75 4.13
CA ILE A 82 -0.33 6.43 4.94
C ILE A 82 0.35 5.19 4.35
N ARG A 83 1.64 5.29 4.03
CA ARG A 83 2.43 4.17 3.51
C ARG A 83 2.80 3.20 4.63
N GLY A 84 3.20 1.97 4.29
CA GLY A 84 3.62 0.95 5.29
C GLY A 84 4.82 1.34 6.16
N ASN A 85 5.58 2.38 5.78
CA ASN A 85 6.64 2.96 6.61
C ASN A 85 6.16 4.11 7.52
N GLY A 86 4.85 4.40 7.56
CA GLY A 86 4.22 5.47 8.34
C GLY A 86 4.26 6.85 7.67
N MET A 87 4.91 7.02 6.51
CA MET A 87 4.95 8.32 5.82
C MET A 87 3.65 8.60 5.07
N MET A 88 3.21 9.85 5.08
CA MET A 88 2.05 10.30 4.31
C MET A 88 2.39 10.40 2.82
N SER A 89 1.48 9.93 1.96
CA SER A 89 1.54 10.08 0.50
C SER A 89 0.72 11.26 0.00
N HIS A 90 -0.45 11.49 0.60
CA HIS A 90 -1.39 12.56 0.29
C HIS A 90 -2.43 12.66 1.41
N ILE A 91 -3.24 13.73 1.43
CA ILE A 91 -4.40 13.82 2.33
C ILE A 91 -5.56 13.06 1.68
N SER A 92 -5.97 11.93 2.28
CA SER A 92 -7.11 11.14 1.83
C SER A 92 -8.45 11.83 2.14
N GLN A 93 -9.54 11.42 1.50
CA GLN A 93 -10.88 11.94 1.76
C GLN A 93 -11.37 11.60 3.16
N MET A 94 -11.03 10.44 3.72
CA MET A 94 -11.30 10.17 5.14
C MET A 94 -10.55 11.13 6.07
N MET A 95 -9.30 11.50 5.73
CA MET A 95 -8.60 12.55 6.48
C MET A 95 -9.25 13.93 6.29
N VAL A 96 -9.77 14.24 5.10
CA VAL A 96 -10.56 15.47 4.88
C VAL A 96 -11.81 15.49 5.75
N GLN A 97 -12.56 14.39 5.86
CA GLN A 97 -13.73 14.30 6.73
C GLN A 97 -13.34 14.55 8.20
N ARG A 98 -12.25 13.94 8.66
CA ARG A 98 -11.70 14.15 10.02
C ARG A 98 -11.30 15.61 10.27
N LEU A 99 -10.60 16.24 9.33
CA LEU A 99 -10.21 17.64 9.42
C LEU A 99 -11.43 18.57 9.40
N ASN A 100 -12.46 18.25 8.60
CA ASN A 100 -13.69 19.03 8.56
C ASN A 100 -14.45 19.00 9.90
N LYS A 101 -14.48 17.86 10.60
CA LYS A 101 -15.02 17.77 11.96
C LYS A 101 -14.25 18.68 12.93
N GLN A 102 -12.92 18.64 12.87
CA GLN A 102 -12.06 19.49 13.69
C GLN A 102 -12.36 20.98 13.46
N LEU A 103 -12.51 21.39 12.19
CA LEU A 103 -12.82 22.78 11.82
C LEU A 103 -14.22 23.22 12.26
N LYS A 104 -15.16 22.29 12.43
CA LYS A 104 -16.50 22.54 12.98
C LYS A 104 -16.54 22.59 14.51
N GLY A 105 -15.41 22.37 15.19
CA GLY A 105 -15.31 22.37 16.66
C GLY A 105 -15.57 21.01 17.30
N GLU A 106 -15.72 19.94 16.52
CA GLU A 106 -15.83 18.56 17.02
C GLU A 106 -14.41 18.00 17.30
N THR A 107 -13.78 18.47 18.38
CA THR A 107 -12.39 18.12 18.71
C THR A 107 -12.23 16.81 19.47
N GLU A 108 -13.33 16.27 20.01
CA GLU A 108 -13.32 15.04 20.82
C GLU A 108 -13.83 13.82 20.04
N ASN A 109 -14.47 14.02 18.88
CA ASN A 109 -15.04 12.95 18.07
C ASN A 109 -14.44 12.95 16.65
N PHE A 110 -13.28 12.31 16.53
CA PHE A 110 -12.64 12.03 15.23
C PHE A 110 -13.11 10.73 14.59
N ASP A 111 -14.06 10.04 15.21
CA ASP A 111 -14.65 8.83 14.66
C ASP A 111 -15.47 9.18 13.42
N ILE A 112 -15.05 8.65 12.28
CA ILE A 112 -15.66 8.84 10.98
C ILE A 112 -16.55 7.65 10.64
N LEU A 113 -16.10 6.44 10.94
CA LEU A 113 -16.82 5.21 10.62
C LEU A 113 -18.02 5.00 11.55
N GLY A 114 -18.01 5.58 12.75
CA GLY A 114 -19.09 5.46 13.72
C GLY A 114 -19.16 4.05 14.32
N SER A 115 -20.29 3.74 14.96
CA SER A 115 -20.47 2.50 15.73
C SER A 115 -21.33 1.43 15.02
N THR A 116 -21.69 1.62 13.74
CA THR A 116 -22.48 0.63 12.98
C THR A 116 -21.90 0.40 11.58
N VAL A 117 -22.32 -0.69 10.94
CA VAL A 117 -21.95 -0.98 9.54
C VAL A 117 -22.49 0.10 8.61
N GLU A 118 -23.72 0.57 8.84
CA GLU A 118 -24.36 1.60 8.03
C GLU A 118 -23.63 2.95 8.11
N SER A 119 -23.15 3.34 9.30
CA SER A 119 -22.37 4.57 9.44
C SER A 119 -21.03 4.46 8.68
N ALA A 120 -20.39 3.29 8.73
CA ALA A 120 -19.15 3.04 8.00
C ALA A 120 -19.38 3.07 6.47
N ILE A 121 -20.48 2.47 5.99
CA ILE A 121 -20.88 2.52 4.57
C ILE A 121 -21.12 3.98 4.14
N GLN A 122 -21.86 4.74 4.92
CA GLN A 122 -22.19 6.12 4.57
C GLN A 122 -20.94 7.01 4.50
N ALA A 123 -20.07 6.92 5.50
CA ALA A 123 -18.81 7.67 5.53
C ALA A 123 -17.89 7.31 4.35
N THR A 124 -17.81 6.02 4.02
CA THR A 124 -16.99 5.55 2.90
C THR A 124 -17.57 5.94 1.54
N LYS A 125 -18.91 5.92 1.38
CA LYS A 125 -19.58 6.43 0.18
C LYS A 125 -19.33 7.92 -0.03
N GLU A 126 -19.38 8.71 1.04
CA GLU A 126 -19.06 10.14 0.99
C GLU A 126 -17.59 10.36 0.60
N ALA A 127 -16.66 9.61 1.20
CA ALA A 127 -15.23 9.70 0.89
C ALA A 127 -14.95 9.33 -0.58
N LEU A 128 -15.55 8.25 -1.09
CA LEU A 128 -15.40 7.85 -2.48
C LEU A 128 -16.01 8.87 -3.44
N TYR A 129 -17.20 9.39 -3.14
CA TYR A 129 -17.86 10.40 -3.95
C TYR A 129 -17.00 11.66 -4.08
N ASP A 130 -16.48 12.21 -2.97
CA ASP A 130 -15.62 13.39 -2.97
C ASP A 130 -14.29 13.15 -3.69
N LEU A 131 -13.78 11.91 -3.66
CA LEU A 131 -12.56 11.54 -4.37
C LEU A 131 -12.74 11.64 -5.88
N GLU A 132 -13.90 11.18 -6.37
CA GLU A 132 -14.30 11.13 -7.77
C GLU A 132 -14.84 12.47 -8.29
N HIS A 133 -15.36 13.32 -7.40
CA HIS A 133 -15.96 14.62 -7.74
C HIS A 133 -15.18 15.79 -7.09
N PRO A 134 -13.91 16.01 -7.47
CA PRO A 134 -13.08 17.03 -6.85
C PRO A 134 -13.63 18.44 -7.12
N ARG A 135 -13.86 19.22 -6.06
CA ARG A 135 -14.33 20.61 -6.16
C ARG A 135 -13.36 21.54 -6.90
N VAL A 136 -12.06 21.24 -6.82
CA VAL A 136 -11.00 21.99 -7.50
C VAL A 136 -10.05 21.01 -8.15
N TYR A 137 -9.85 21.15 -9.46
CA TYR A 137 -8.81 20.43 -10.16
C TYR A 137 -7.47 21.11 -9.91
N THR A 138 -6.67 20.53 -9.02
CA THR A 138 -5.28 20.93 -8.79
C THR A 138 -4.34 19.99 -9.55
N PRO A 139 -3.39 20.52 -10.36
CA PRO A 139 -2.31 19.71 -10.91
C PRO A 139 -1.56 19.00 -9.78
N ARG A 140 -1.33 17.70 -9.94
CA ARG A 140 -0.67 16.84 -8.93
C ARG A 140 0.47 16.07 -9.54
N SER A 141 1.48 15.76 -8.73
CA SER A 141 2.54 14.84 -9.15
C SER A 141 1.97 13.47 -9.47
N ILE A 142 2.69 12.71 -10.30
CA ILE A 142 2.30 11.35 -10.70
C ILE A 142 2.13 10.45 -9.47
N GLU A 143 3.02 10.56 -8.48
CA GLU A 143 2.94 9.78 -7.24
C GLU A 143 1.63 10.05 -6.47
N VAL A 144 1.21 11.31 -6.35
CA VAL A 144 -0.03 11.65 -5.65
C VAL A 144 -1.25 11.15 -6.43
N GLN A 145 -1.20 11.17 -7.77
CA GLN A 145 -2.27 10.61 -8.59
C GLN A 145 -2.40 9.10 -8.38
N GLN A 146 -1.29 8.36 -8.38
CA GLN A 146 -1.28 6.92 -8.11
C GLN A 146 -1.81 6.59 -6.72
N ALA A 147 -1.39 7.36 -5.70
CA ALA A 147 -1.85 7.15 -4.34
C ALA A 147 -3.37 7.39 -4.19
N ARG A 148 -3.93 8.38 -4.89
CA ARG A 148 -5.39 8.61 -4.92
C ARG A 148 -6.16 7.54 -5.69
N ILE A 149 -5.56 6.97 -6.74
CA ILE A 149 -6.17 5.82 -7.43
C ILE A 149 -6.28 4.64 -6.47
N LYS A 150 -5.19 4.35 -5.74
CA LYS A 150 -5.15 3.31 -4.70
C LYS A 150 -6.13 3.56 -3.55
N GLU A 151 -6.27 4.82 -3.13
CA GLU A 151 -7.29 5.23 -2.17
C GLU A 151 -8.71 4.89 -2.67
N GLY A 152 -9.01 5.19 -3.93
CA GLY A 152 -10.31 4.85 -4.53
C GLY A 152 -10.53 3.35 -4.71
N GLU A 153 -9.49 2.59 -5.07
CA GLU A 153 -9.54 1.12 -5.08
C GLU A 153 -9.87 0.58 -3.69
N PHE A 154 -9.21 1.11 -2.65
CA PHE A 154 -9.45 0.73 -1.27
C PHE A 154 -10.90 1.01 -0.85
N TYR A 155 -11.43 2.23 -1.09
CA TYR A 155 -12.80 2.55 -0.71
C TYR A 155 -13.83 1.66 -1.39
N ARG A 156 -13.62 1.28 -2.66
CA ARG A 156 -14.52 0.33 -3.35
C ARG A 156 -14.43 -1.07 -2.77
N ALA A 157 -13.22 -1.57 -2.53
CA ALA A 157 -13.01 -2.90 -1.93
C ALA A 157 -13.55 -2.98 -0.49
N PHE A 158 -13.46 -1.88 0.27
CA PHE A 158 -14.02 -1.78 1.61
C PHE A 158 -15.55 -1.74 1.58
N LEU A 159 -16.14 -0.92 0.70
CA LEU A 159 -17.60 -0.88 0.51
C LEU A 159 -18.18 -2.24 0.11
N GLU A 160 -17.55 -2.94 -0.82
CA GLU A 160 -18.00 -4.27 -1.24
C GLU A 160 -18.07 -5.26 -0.07
N LYS A 161 -17.11 -5.16 0.87
CA LYS A 161 -17.10 -6.02 2.07
C LYS A 161 -18.16 -5.58 3.06
N LEU A 162 -18.30 -4.28 3.32
CA LEU A 162 -19.33 -3.76 4.21
C LEU A 162 -20.75 -4.07 3.74
N GLU A 163 -21.01 -4.04 2.44
CA GLU A 163 -22.33 -4.34 1.87
C GLU A 163 -22.70 -5.83 1.90
N LYS A 164 -21.77 -6.71 2.31
CA LYS A 164 -22.00 -8.14 2.53
C LYS A 164 -22.21 -8.52 4.00
N LEU A 165 -22.01 -7.56 4.92
CA LEU A 165 -22.30 -7.71 6.35
C LEU A 165 -23.80 -7.47 6.61
#